data_AF-A0A2V8KPB9-F1
#
_entry.id   AF-A0A2V8KPB9-F1
#
_cell.length_a   1.000
_cell.length_b   1.000
_cell.length_c   1.000
_cell.angle_alpha   90.00
_cell.angle_beta   90.00
_cell.angle_gamma   90.00
#
_symmetry.space_group_name_H-M   'P 1'
#
loop_
_entity.id
_entity.type
_entity.pdbx_description
1 polymer ?
#
loop_
_entity_poly.entity_id
_entity_poly.type
_entity_poly.pdbx_seq_one_letter_code
_entity_poly.pdbx_strand_id
1 'polypeptide(L)'
;MVRLPVWRYPQHQCGIVRHHSIRLRILLHWSSGIKYDACVQVRSVAATHRSIISVRLPAPVAVWRSGFHVCAGRKAPDVVDQMKIVPGPFSQPEWNSVVETFADLSLLQTWEYAEASSRTRGLEISRLFFEVDGNIVGAAQAFVRPMPFIKGGAAVINRGPLWRQNSADRSRLAAILAALRAYWVERQGMYLRVSPAIPSGEIPDSLFHEAGYQSAEFGRPWVSARLDLSKATGTLRRSLRNNWAAALKKAETAGITIACGFEEELFDEIRNGLEEMRKHRAFDSTVTPAFLAAFQASADQRHKLWSLTAEYKGRSLGGIAMARYGSVCEYLVAAVNDEGKRLNAGQLLLWSAALNAKERGYRWLDLGGMDPNGTPKGILYFKAGLNPKPYSYAADFEAYLPGFINKAIRWKVERALFS
;
A
#
# COMPACT_ATOMS: atom_id res chain seq x y z
N MET A 1 -68.15 24.65 29.00
CA MET A 1 -67.04 24.87 29.96
C MET A 1 -66.61 23.47 30.37
N VAL A 2 -65.43 22.92 30.09
CA VAL A 2 -64.07 23.40 30.37
C VAL A 2 -63.06 22.69 29.44
N ARG A 3 -62.26 23.51 28.73
CA ARG A 3 -60.81 23.46 28.38
C ARG A 3 -59.96 22.16 28.45
N LEU A 4 -59.10 22.04 27.42
CA LEU A 4 -57.93 21.15 27.23
C LEU A 4 -56.93 21.11 28.41
N PRO A 5 -55.96 20.17 28.38
CA PRO A 5 -54.58 20.62 28.26
C PRO A 5 -53.75 19.95 27.16
N VAL A 6 -52.91 20.82 26.59
CA VAL A 6 -51.73 20.57 25.76
C VAL A 6 -50.76 19.61 26.46
N TRP A 7 -50.25 18.61 25.73
CA TRP A 7 -49.02 17.92 26.10
C TRP A 7 -47.93 18.21 25.06
N ARG A 8 -46.89 18.90 25.54
CA ARG A 8 -45.62 19.15 24.85
C ARG A 8 -44.86 17.84 24.72
N TYR A 9 -44.37 17.52 23.52
CA TYR A 9 -43.45 16.40 23.29
C TYR A 9 -42.05 16.71 23.85
N PRO A 10 -41.46 15.84 24.69
CA PRO A 10 -40.02 15.80 24.87
C PRO A 10 -39.38 14.85 23.85
N GLN A 11 -38.18 15.24 23.40
CA GLN A 11 -37.28 14.47 22.56
C GLN A 11 -36.86 13.15 23.25
N HIS A 12 -36.50 12.14 22.43
CA HIS A 12 -36.05 10.78 22.76
C HIS A 12 -37.14 9.71 22.88
N GLN A 13 -37.33 8.91 21.81
CA GLN A 13 -37.99 7.60 21.89
C GLN A 13 -36.95 6.48 21.78
N CYS A 14 -37.01 5.51 22.69
CA CYS A 14 -36.14 4.32 22.75
C CYS A 14 -36.93 3.08 22.32
N GLY A 15 -36.45 2.35 21.30
CA GLY A 15 -37.03 1.06 20.89
C GLY A 15 -36.31 -0.11 21.56
N ILE A 16 -37.06 -1.09 22.07
CA ILE A 16 -36.52 -2.33 22.67
C ILE A 16 -36.85 -3.50 21.74
N VAL A 17 -35.84 -4.21 21.25
CA VAL A 17 -36.01 -5.50 20.54
C VAL A 17 -35.67 -6.63 21.51
N ARG A 18 -36.55 -7.62 21.65
CA ARG A 18 -36.31 -8.81 22.49
C ARG A 18 -36.07 -10.03 21.60
N HIS A 19 -34.91 -10.66 21.76
CA HIS A 19 -34.69 -12.07 21.44
C HIS A 19 -33.93 -12.71 22.61
N HIS A 20 -34.10 -14.02 22.79
CA HIS A 20 -33.60 -14.80 23.92
C HIS A 20 -32.23 -14.33 24.45
N SER A 21 -32.26 -13.93 25.74
CA SER A 21 -31.15 -13.73 26.68
C SER A 21 -30.19 -12.55 26.51
N ILE A 22 -30.33 -11.65 25.52
CA ILE A 22 -29.48 -10.44 25.44
C ILE A 22 -30.33 -9.18 25.26
N ARG A 23 -30.42 -8.34 26.29
CA ARG A 23 -30.98 -6.98 26.19
C ARG A 23 -29.92 -6.03 25.61
N LEU A 24 -30.03 -5.71 24.32
CA LEU A 24 -29.30 -4.61 23.69
C LEU A 24 -30.10 -3.31 23.86
N ARG A 25 -29.53 -2.32 24.54
CA ARG A 25 -30.01 -0.93 24.48
C ARG A 25 -29.24 -0.23 23.36
N ILE A 26 -29.96 0.19 22.33
CA ILE A 26 -29.40 1.01 21.23
C ILE A 26 -29.93 2.43 21.44
N LEU A 27 -29.02 3.37 21.73
CA LEU A 27 -29.33 4.79 21.77
C LEU A 27 -29.22 5.34 20.35
N LEU A 28 -30.34 5.82 19.80
CA LEU A 28 -30.39 6.42 18.46
C LEU A 28 -30.44 7.94 18.60
N HIS A 29 -29.51 8.63 17.94
CA HIS A 29 -29.59 10.08 17.74
C HIS A 29 -30.24 10.34 16.38
N TRP A 30 -31.32 11.13 16.34
CA TRP A 30 -32.01 11.49 15.11
C TRP A 30 -31.41 12.77 14.52
N SER A 31 -30.96 12.74 13.26
CA SER A 31 -30.71 13.98 12.50
C SER A 31 -30.89 13.89 10.98
N SER A 32 -31.33 12.76 10.41
CA SER A 32 -31.67 12.72 8.98
C SER A 32 -32.83 11.75 8.74
N GLY A 33 -33.84 12.21 8.00
CA GLY A 33 -35.04 11.43 7.65
C GLY A 33 -34.80 10.30 6.64
N ILE A 34 -33.65 9.64 6.70
CA ILE A 34 -33.23 8.59 5.76
C ILE A 34 -33.41 7.22 6.43
N LYS A 35 -34.02 6.26 5.72
CA LYS A 35 -34.18 4.87 6.18
C LYS A 35 -33.15 3.98 5.48
N TYR A 36 -32.39 3.17 6.22
CA TYR A 36 -31.42 2.22 5.67
C TYR A 36 -31.77 0.78 6.08
N ASP A 37 -31.45 -0.19 5.21
CA ASP A 37 -31.45 -1.60 5.54
C ASP A 37 -30.04 -2.02 5.99
N ALA A 38 -29.86 -2.30 7.28
CA ALA A 38 -28.60 -2.75 7.85
C ALA A 38 -28.66 -4.26 8.16
N CYS A 39 -27.52 -4.94 8.07
CA CYS A 39 -27.37 -6.30 8.59
C CYS A 39 -26.50 -6.24 9.84
N VAL A 40 -27.04 -6.68 10.98
CA VAL A 40 -26.31 -6.70 12.26
C VAL A 40 -25.81 -8.11 12.50
N GLN A 41 -24.49 -8.29 12.46
CA GLN A 41 -23.87 -9.56 12.81
C GLN A 41 -23.45 -9.53 14.28
N VAL A 42 -24.10 -10.37 15.11
CA VAL A 42 -23.73 -10.52 16.52
C VAL A 42 -22.86 -11.77 16.66
N ARG A 43 -21.63 -11.61 17.15
CA ARG A 43 -20.75 -12.73 17.52
C ARG A 43 -20.57 -12.76 19.04
N SER A 44 -20.84 -13.90 19.66
CA SER A 44 -20.42 -14.20 21.03
C SER A 44 -18.95 -14.59 21.03
N VAL A 45 -18.15 -14.06 21.97
CA VAL A 45 -16.73 -14.42 22.13
C VAL A 45 -16.56 -15.80 22.79
N ALA A 46 -17.65 -16.40 23.31
CA ALA A 46 -17.58 -17.65 24.08
C ALA A 46 -18.34 -18.85 23.48
N ALA A 47 -18.95 -18.75 22.29
CA ALA A 47 -19.64 -19.90 21.67
C ALA A 47 -19.64 -19.85 20.13
N THR A 48 -19.55 -21.03 19.51
CA THR A 48 -19.48 -21.31 18.06
C THR A 48 -20.76 -20.99 17.27
N HIS A 49 -21.81 -20.43 17.88
CA HIS A 49 -23.04 -20.06 17.19
C HIS A 49 -22.97 -18.66 16.57
N ARG A 50 -23.06 -18.59 15.22
CA ARG A 50 -23.40 -17.37 14.49
C ARG A 50 -24.91 -17.29 14.34
N SER A 51 -25.51 -16.19 14.79
CA SER A 51 -26.89 -15.83 14.45
C SER A 51 -26.86 -14.53 13.65
N ILE A 52 -27.53 -14.50 12.50
CA ILE A 52 -27.68 -13.31 11.67
C ILE A 52 -29.08 -12.76 11.92
N ILE A 53 -29.17 -11.51 12.38
CA ILE A 53 -30.46 -10.81 12.56
C ILE A 53 -30.46 -9.63 11.59
N SER A 54 -31.42 -9.63 10.67
CA SER A 54 -31.68 -8.49 9.80
C SER A 54 -32.48 -7.44 10.59
N VAL A 55 -31.94 -6.24 10.75
CA VAL A 55 -32.61 -5.14 11.46
C VAL A 55 -32.49 -3.87 10.63
N ARG A 56 -33.63 -3.25 10.30
CA ARG A 56 -33.68 -1.96 9.59
C ARG A 56 -33.28 -0.84 10.55
N LEU A 57 -32.14 -0.18 10.31
CA LEU A 57 -31.59 0.86 11.18
C LEU A 57 -31.54 2.21 10.44
N PRO A 58 -31.95 3.33 11.07
CA PRO A 58 -32.03 4.63 10.40
C PRO A 58 -30.69 5.38 10.27
N ALA A 59 -29.58 4.87 10.80
CA ALA A 59 -28.23 5.44 10.61
C ALA A 59 -27.15 4.39 10.94
N PRO A 60 -25.90 4.53 10.44
CA PRO A 60 -24.78 3.70 10.89
C PRO A 60 -24.49 3.98 12.36
N VAL A 61 -24.61 2.96 13.21
CA VAL A 61 -24.32 3.05 14.64
C VAL A 61 -23.17 2.10 14.97
N ALA A 62 -22.10 2.63 15.57
CA ALA A 62 -21.09 1.83 16.25
C ALA A 62 -21.43 1.82 17.74
N VAL A 63 -21.75 0.64 18.31
CA VAL A 63 -21.94 0.48 19.76
C VAL A 63 -20.82 -0.40 20.29
N TRP A 64 -20.06 0.12 21.25
CA TRP A 64 -19.04 -0.64 21.96
C TRP A 64 -19.59 -1.14 23.29
N ARG A 65 -19.55 -2.46 23.51
CA ARG A 65 -19.75 -3.08 24.81
C ARG A 65 -18.75 -4.22 24.96
N SER A 66 -18.22 -4.40 26.18
CA SER A 66 -17.36 -5.53 26.51
C SER A 66 -17.96 -6.86 25.99
N GLY A 67 -17.22 -7.54 25.11
CA GLY A 67 -17.58 -8.86 24.58
C GLY A 67 -18.41 -8.93 23.29
N PHE A 68 -18.78 -7.81 22.65
CA PHE A 68 -19.52 -7.83 21.37
C PHE A 68 -19.04 -6.75 20.40
N HIS A 69 -18.83 -7.12 19.14
CA HIS A 69 -18.64 -6.19 18.02
C HIS A 69 -19.85 -6.24 17.09
N VAL A 70 -20.50 -5.10 16.87
CA VAL A 70 -21.56 -4.93 15.88
C VAL A 70 -21.04 -3.99 14.79
N CYS A 71 -20.86 -4.52 13.59
CA CYS A 71 -20.57 -3.73 12.39
C CYS A 71 -21.81 -3.71 11.50
N ALA A 72 -22.39 -2.53 11.28
CA ALA A 72 -23.39 -2.32 10.24
C ALA A 72 -22.67 -1.80 8.98
N GLY A 73 -22.56 -2.63 7.95
CA GLY A 73 -22.07 -2.25 6.62
C GLY A 73 -23.22 -2.23 5.61
N ARG A 74 -23.08 -1.46 4.51
CA ARG A 74 -24.00 -1.52 3.36
C ARG A 74 -23.86 -2.88 2.66
N LYS A 75 -24.87 -3.31 1.90
CA LYS A 75 -24.71 -4.43 0.98
C LYS A 75 -23.81 -3.97 -0.17
N ALA A 76 -22.91 -4.85 -0.63
CA ALA A 76 -22.03 -4.60 -1.78
C ALA A 76 -22.75 -4.06 -3.03
N PRO A 77 -23.93 -4.58 -3.45
CA PRO A 77 -24.68 -4.01 -4.57
C PRO A 77 -24.99 -2.51 -4.42
N ASP A 78 -25.40 -2.07 -3.22
CA ASP A 78 -25.77 -0.67 -2.96
C ASP A 78 -24.55 0.28 -3.06
N VAL A 79 -23.34 -0.24 -2.81
CA VAL A 79 -22.08 0.52 -2.90
C VAL A 79 -21.58 0.60 -4.35
N VAL A 80 -21.80 -0.46 -5.14
CA VAL A 80 -21.42 -0.49 -6.57
C VAL A 80 -22.22 0.54 -7.37
N ASP A 81 -23.54 0.61 -7.16
CA ASP A 81 -24.42 1.50 -7.94
C ASP A 81 -24.19 2.99 -7.65
N GLN A 82 -23.55 3.30 -6.52
CA GLN A 82 -23.26 4.68 -6.09
C GLN A 82 -21.80 5.07 -6.28
N MET A 83 -20.93 4.14 -6.71
CA MET A 83 -19.51 4.42 -6.86
C MET A 83 -19.23 5.32 -8.06
N LYS A 84 -18.70 6.51 -7.79
CA LYS A 84 -18.25 7.44 -8.82
C LYS A 84 -16.73 7.41 -8.93
N ILE A 85 -16.22 7.31 -10.15
CA ILE A 85 -14.81 7.57 -10.44
C ILE A 85 -14.64 9.06 -10.71
N VAL A 86 -13.73 9.68 -9.97
CA VAL A 86 -13.27 11.06 -10.19
C VAL A 86 -11.87 10.97 -10.80
N PRO A 87 -11.73 11.15 -12.12
CA PRO A 87 -10.41 11.18 -12.76
C PRO A 87 -9.75 12.55 -12.53
N GLY A 88 -8.40 12.55 -12.55
CA GLY A 88 -7.62 13.79 -12.52
C GLY A 88 -7.82 14.70 -13.75
N PRO A 89 -7.07 15.82 -13.84
CA PRO A 89 -5.81 16.06 -13.14
C PRO A 89 -6.00 16.40 -11.65
N PHE A 90 -5.01 16.03 -10.85
CA PHE A 90 -4.86 16.42 -9.44
C PHE A 90 -3.50 17.07 -9.26
N SER A 91 -3.35 17.93 -8.26
CA SER A 91 -2.05 18.38 -7.79
C SER A 91 -1.40 17.34 -6.87
N GLN A 92 -0.07 17.44 -6.69
CA GLN A 92 0.67 16.58 -5.76
C GLN A 92 0.14 16.66 -4.32
N PRO A 93 -0.09 17.85 -3.73
CA PRO A 93 -0.61 17.93 -2.37
C PRO A 93 -1.99 17.29 -2.22
N GLU A 94 -2.89 17.47 -3.20
CA GLU A 94 -4.22 16.84 -3.19
C GLU A 94 -4.10 15.31 -3.19
N TRP A 95 -3.31 14.74 -4.12
CA TRP A 95 -3.09 13.30 -4.19
C TRP A 95 -2.49 12.75 -2.90
N ASN A 96 -1.38 13.32 -2.44
CA ASN A 96 -0.66 12.85 -1.26
C ASN A 96 -1.55 12.94 0.00
N SER A 97 -2.31 14.03 0.18
CA SER A 97 -3.22 14.18 1.33
C SER A 97 -4.29 13.10 1.42
N VAL A 98 -4.77 12.60 0.27
CA VAL A 98 -5.77 11.54 0.21
C VAL A 98 -5.13 10.18 0.43
N VAL A 99 -4.08 9.85 -0.34
CA VAL A 99 -3.51 8.49 -0.32
C VAL A 99 -2.80 8.16 1.00
N GLU A 100 -2.27 9.16 1.72
CA GLU A 100 -1.69 9.00 3.06
C GLU A 100 -2.71 8.48 4.10
N THR A 101 -4.02 8.61 3.85
CA THR A 101 -5.07 8.09 4.74
C THR A 101 -5.30 6.58 4.61
N PHE A 102 -4.70 5.94 3.61
CA PHE A 102 -4.90 4.52 3.32
C PHE A 102 -3.80 3.65 3.96
N ALA A 103 -4.22 2.65 4.73
CA ALA A 103 -3.33 1.72 5.41
C ALA A 103 -2.62 0.75 4.44
N ASP A 104 -3.13 0.60 3.22
CA ASP A 104 -2.53 -0.16 2.12
C ASP A 104 -1.73 0.71 1.15
N LEU A 105 -1.44 1.98 1.49
CA LEU A 105 -0.53 2.82 0.71
C LEU A 105 0.80 2.09 0.50
N SER A 106 1.29 2.15 -0.73
CA SER A 106 2.57 1.60 -1.15
C SER A 106 3.35 2.64 -1.95
N LEU A 107 4.67 2.46 -2.05
CA LEU A 107 5.54 3.34 -2.84
C LEU A 107 5.03 3.55 -4.27
N LEU A 108 4.51 2.50 -4.91
CA LEU A 108 4.07 2.56 -6.32
C LEU A 108 2.79 3.38 -6.52
N GLN A 109 2.09 3.71 -5.45
CA GLN A 109 0.90 4.57 -5.45
C GLN A 109 1.20 6.00 -4.96
N THR A 110 2.46 6.34 -4.64
CA THR A 110 2.84 7.73 -4.33
C THR A 110 3.02 8.55 -5.60
N TRP A 111 2.88 9.87 -5.49
CA TRP A 111 3.05 10.79 -6.59
C TRP A 111 4.45 10.70 -7.20
N GLU A 112 5.47 10.76 -6.34
CA GLU A 112 6.88 10.88 -6.68
C GLU A 112 7.36 9.66 -7.47
N TYR A 113 6.92 8.46 -7.07
CA TYR A 113 7.26 7.24 -7.78
C TYR A 113 6.72 7.23 -9.21
N ALA A 114 5.46 7.64 -9.41
CA ALA A 114 4.87 7.68 -10.74
C ALA A 114 5.47 8.77 -11.61
N GLU A 115 5.71 9.97 -11.08
CA GLU A 115 6.37 11.04 -11.85
C GLU A 115 7.78 10.62 -12.28
N ALA A 116 8.57 10.04 -11.37
CA ALA A 116 9.90 9.52 -11.69
C ALA A 116 9.84 8.43 -12.76
N SER A 117 8.85 7.54 -12.66
CA SER A 117 8.60 6.48 -13.61
C SER A 117 8.19 7.00 -14.99
N SER A 118 7.30 7.98 -15.05
CA SER A 118 6.84 8.61 -16.29
C SER A 118 8.00 9.28 -17.02
N ARG A 119 8.76 10.11 -16.31
CA ARG A 119 9.90 10.85 -16.88
C ARG A 119 10.98 9.93 -17.43
N THR A 120 11.23 8.80 -16.79
CA THR A 120 12.32 7.89 -17.19
C THR A 120 11.90 6.78 -18.14
N ARG A 121 10.60 6.45 -18.22
CA ARG A 121 10.08 5.32 -19.01
C ARG A 121 9.03 5.71 -20.05
N GLY A 122 8.66 6.98 -20.14
CA GLY A 122 7.67 7.49 -21.10
C GLY A 122 6.28 6.85 -20.89
N LEU A 123 5.85 6.73 -19.64
CA LEU A 123 4.55 6.15 -19.27
C LEU A 123 3.57 7.27 -18.91
N GLU A 124 2.36 7.25 -19.48
CA GLU A 124 1.31 8.17 -19.06
C GLU A 124 0.78 7.74 -17.69
N ILE A 125 0.43 8.71 -16.85
CA ILE A 125 -0.10 8.46 -15.51
C ILE A 125 -1.58 8.82 -15.50
N SER A 126 -2.41 7.89 -15.03
CA SER A 126 -3.82 8.16 -14.73
C SER A 126 -4.07 7.96 -13.24
N ARG A 127 -4.60 9.00 -12.59
CA ARG A 127 -4.95 9.01 -11.17
C ARG A 127 -6.46 9.10 -11.03
N LEU A 128 -7.03 8.22 -10.23
CA LEU A 128 -8.47 8.11 -9.98
C LEU A 128 -8.73 8.15 -8.47
N PHE A 129 -9.75 8.89 -8.06
CA PHE A 129 -10.41 8.69 -6.78
C PHE A 129 -11.74 7.96 -6.97
N PHE A 130 -12.11 7.17 -5.97
CA PHE A 130 -13.41 6.49 -5.90
C PHE A 130 -14.23 7.14 -4.80
N GLU A 131 -15.41 7.65 -5.16
CA GLU A 131 -16.28 8.42 -4.29
C GLU A 131 -17.61 7.69 -4.08
N VAL A 132 -18.11 7.71 -2.83
CA VAL A 132 -19.46 7.30 -2.46
C VAL A 132 -20.05 8.39 -1.57
N ASP A 133 -21.20 8.94 -1.95
CA ASP A 133 -21.88 10.02 -1.22
C ASP A 133 -20.95 11.20 -0.88
N GLY A 134 -20.11 11.64 -1.83
CA GLY A 134 -19.16 12.73 -1.61
C GLY A 134 -17.90 12.37 -0.82
N ASN A 135 -17.76 11.13 -0.36
CA ASN A 135 -16.60 10.69 0.42
C ASN A 135 -15.65 9.84 -0.42
N ILE A 136 -14.34 10.15 -0.38
CA ILE A 136 -13.32 9.33 -1.02
C ILE A 136 -13.14 8.03 -0.24
N VAL A 137 -13.50 6.92 -0.88
CA VAL A 137 -13.39 5.56 -0.32
C VAL A 137 -12.23 4.78 -0.92
N GLY A 138 -11.62 5.24 -2.00
CA GLY A 138 -10.46 4.60 -2.61
C GLY A 138 -9.66 5.54 -3.49
N ALA A 139 -8.49 5.09 -3.89
CA ALA A 139 -7.67 5.75 -4.91
C ALA A 139 -6.94 4.71 -5.77
N ALA A 140 -6.62 5.05 -7.01
CA ALA A 140 -5.76 4.24 -7.86
C ALA A 140 -4.90 5.10 -8.79
N GLN A 141 -3.62 4.77 -8.85
CA GLN A 141 -2.66 5.31 -9.80
C GLN A 141 -2.29 4.19 -10.79
N ALA A 142 -2.50 4.46 -12.07
CA ALA A 142 -2.23 3.56 -13.17
C ALA A 142 -1.19 4.14 -14.12
N PHE A 143 -0.33 3.28 -14.67
CA PHE A 143 0.41 3.59 -15.89
C PHE A 143 -0.43 3.20 -17.09
N VAL A 144 -0.64 4.13 -18.00
CA VAL A 144 -1.46 3.97 -19.19
C VAL A 144 -0.60 4.07 -20.44
N ARG A 145 -0.90 3.21 -21.41
CA ARG A 145 -0.32 3.25 -22.75
C ARG A 145 -1.43 3.05 -23.78
N PRO A 146 -2.02 4.13 -24.32
CA PRO A 146 -2.97 4.02 -25.41
C PRO A 146 -2.29 3.49 -26.69
N MET A 147 -3.05 2.82 -27.55
CA MET A 147 -2.56 2.40 -28.85
C MET A 147 -2.87 3.46 -29.91
N PRO A 148 -1.90 3.85 -30.76
CA PRO A 148 -2.17 4.76 -31.88
C PRO A 148 -3.24 4.17 -32.81
N PHE A 149 -4.16 5.02 -33.28
CA PHE A 149 -5.17 4.73 -34.31
C PHE A 149 -6.25 3.68 -33.95
N ILE A 150 -6.24 3.10 -32.75
CA ILE A 150 -7.21 2.10 -32.30
C ILE A 150 -7.75 2.51 -30.94
N LYS A 151 -9.06 2.39 -30.73
CA LYS A 151 -9.66 2.54 -29.41
C LYS A 151 -9.19 1.37 -28.51
N GLY A 152 -8.33 1.67 -27.54
CA GLY A 152 -7.80 0.69 -26.58
C GLY A 152 -6.35 0.98 -26.21
N GLY A 153 -5.69 -0.02 -25.62
CA GLY A 153 -4.36 0.12 -25.03
C GLY A 153 -4.23 -0.71 -23.76
N ALA A 154 -3.29 -0.34 -22.89
CA ALA A 154 -3.07 -0.98 -21.60
C ALA A 154 -3.15 0.03 -20.44
N ALA A 155 -3.80 -0.36 -19.37
CA ALA A 155 -3.76 0.29 -18.07
C ALA A 155 -3.26 -0.71 -17.02
N VAL A 156 -2.21 -0.34 -16.29
CA VAL A 156 -1.58 -1.20 -15.28
C VAL A 156 -1.54 -0.49 -13.94
N ILE A 157 -2.23 -1.05 -12.95
CA ILE A 157 -2.24 -0.57 -11.56
C ILE A 157 -1.34 -1.48 -10.73
N ASN A 158 -0.16 -0.97 -10.35
CA ASN A 158 0.76 -1.71 -9.50
C ASN A 158 0.59 -1.29 -8.03
N ARG A 159 0.43 -2.28 -7.15
CA ARG A 159 0.22 -2.11 -5.69
C ARG A 159 -1.00 -1.25 -5.34
N GLY A 160 -2.02 -1.33 -6.17
CA GLY A 160 -3.32 -0.71 -5.97
C GLY A 160 -4.44 -1.62 -6.48
N PRO A 161 -5.71 -1.20 -6.41
CA PRO A 161 -6.17 0.08 -5.85
C PRO A 161 -5.94 0.17 -4.33
N LEU A 162 -5.93 1.40 -3.81
CA LEU A 162 -5.99 1.69 -2.38
C LEU A 162 -7.45 1.66 -1.92
N TRP A 163 -7.74 0.89 -0.88
CA TRP A 163 -9.11 0.70 -0.39
C TRP A 163 -9.20 0.59 1.13
N ARG A 164 -8.08 0.36 1.83
CA ARG A 164 -8.07 0.16 3.28
C ARG A 164 -7.98 1.49 4.03
N GLN A 165 -9.13 1.95 4.52
CA GLN A 165 -9.18 2.93 5.60
C GLN A 165 -9.45 2.20 6.93
N ASN A 166 -9.90 2.92 7.97
CA ASN A 166 -10.10 2.38 9.33
C ASN A 166 -10.94 1.09 9.43
N SER A 167 -11.79 0.80 8.45
CA SER A 167 -12.48 -0.49 8.30
C SER A 167 -12.08 -1.18 6.99
N ALA A 168 -11.50 -2.37 7.08
CA ALA A 168 -11.18 -3.22 5.91
C ALA A 168 -12.45 -3.92 5.37
N ASP A 169 -13.38 -3.13 4.84
CA ASP A 169 -14.59 -3.62 4.21
C ASP A 169 -14.28 -4.14 2.79
N ARG A 170 -14.36 -5.45 2.62
CA ARG A 170 -14.07 -6.13 1.34
C ARG A 170 -15.07 -5.77 0.24
N SER A 171 -16.30 -5.38 0.60
CA SER A 171 -17.30 -4.96 -0.39
C SER A 171 -16.85 -3.72 -1.15
N ARG A 172 -16.08 -2.84 -0.49
CA ARG A 172 -15.48 -1.66 -1.08
C ARG A 172 -14.45 -2.00 -2.15
N LEU A 173 -13.57 -2.96 -1.87
CA LEU A 173 -12.60 -3.45 -2.85
C LEU A 173 -13.33 -4.03 -4.08
N ALA A 174 -14.35 -4.86 -3.86
CA ALA A 174 -15.16 -5.42 -4.94
C ALA A 174 -15.80 -4.31 -5.81
N ALA A 175 -16.37 -3.28 -5.18
CA ALA A 175 -16.97 -2.15 -5.89
C ALA A 175 -15.94 -1.33 -6.68
N ILE A 176 -14.76 -1.08 -6.10
CA ILE A 176 -13.67 -0.39 -6.80
C ILE A 176 -13.22 -1.19 -8.02
N LEU A 177 -13.04 -2.51 -7.89
CA LEU A 177 -12.66 -3.40 -9.00
C LEU A 177 -13.71 -3.38 -10.12
N ALA A 178 -14.99 -3.47 -9.77
CA ALA A 178 -16.08 -3.39 -10.75
C ALA A 178 -16.06 -2.03 -11.49
N ALA A 179 -15.90 -0.92 -10.75
CA ALA A 179 -15.81 0.42 -11.32
C ALA A 179 -14.60 0.58 -12.26
N LEU A 180 -13.45 0.04 -11.87
CA LEU A 180 -12.22 0.05 -12.68
C LEU A 180 -12.40 -0.71 -14.01
N ARG A 181 -13.01 -1.90 -13.95
CA ARG A 181 -13.32 -2.70 -15.14
C ARG A 181 -14.28 -1.94 -16.06
N ALA A 182 -15.35 -1.37 -15.53
CA ALA A 182 -16.29 -0.58 -16.32
C ALA A 182 -15.61 0.64 -16.97
N TYR A 183 -14.73 1.33 -16.23
CA TYR A 183 -14.05 2.53 -16.69
C TYR A 183 -13.02 2.27 -17.81
N TRP A 184 -12.11 1.31 -17.62
CA TRP A 184 -11.03 1.07 -18.59
C TRP A 184 -11.37 -0.01 -19.61
N VAL A 185 -11.99 -1.11 -19.21
CA VAL A 185 -12.23 -2.24 -20.11
C VAL A 185 -13.45 -1.98 -20.98
N GLU A 186 -14.60 -1.71 -20.36
CA GLU A 186 -15.86 -1.63 -21.10
C GLU A 186 -16.02 -0.31 -21.87
N ARG A 187 -15.77 0.83 -21.22
CA ARG A 187 -15.93 2.14 -21.87
C ARG A 187 -14.79 2.46 -22.83
N GLN A 188 -13.55 2.10 -22.49
CA GLN A 188 -12.35 2.50 -23.22
C GLN A 188 -11.70 1.38 -24.04
N GLY A 189 -12.10 0.12 -23.86
CA GLY A 189 -11.53 -1.01 -24.60
C GLY A 189 -10.10 -1.35 -24.20
N MET A 190 -9.63 -0.92 -23.03
CA MET A 190 -8.27 -1.15 -22.56
C MET A 190 -8.12 -2.57 -21.99
N TYR A 191 -6.94 -3.15 -22.17
CA TYR A 191 -6.46 -4.21 -21.29
C TYR A 191 -6.15 -3.60 -19.92
N LEU A 192 -6.72 -4.15 -18.85
CA LEU A 192 -6.50 -3.70 -17.48
C LEU A 192 -5.79 -4.80 -16.69
N ARG A 193 -4.67 -4.45 -16.04
CA ARG A 193 -3.98 -5.31 -15.06
C ARG A 193 -3.93 -4.62 -13.69
N VAL A 194 -4.23 -5.37 -12.64
CA VAL A 194 -4.24 -4.91 -11.25
C VAL A 194 -3.40 -5.87 -10.41
N SER A 195 -2.42 -5.31 -9.71
CA SER A 195 -1.50 -6.02 -8.82
C SER A 195 -1.66 -5.50 -7.39
N PRO A 196 -2.66 -5.94 -6.62
CA PRO A 196 -3.00 -5.31 -5.35
C PRO A 196 -1.93 -5.51 -4.27
N ALA A 197 -1.76 -4.51 -3.39
CA ALA A 197 -0.90 -4.59 -2.20
C ALA A 197 -1.57 -5.38 -1.05
N ILE A 198 -2.16 -6.53 -1.37
CA ILE A 198 -2.88 -7.39 -0.42
C ILE A 198 -2.01 -8.61 -0.13
N PRO A 199 -1.67 -8.91 1.12
CA PRO A 199 -0.98 -10.15 1.48
C PRO A 199 -1.64 -11.40 0.89
N SER A 200 -0.82 -12.32 0.38
CA SER A 200 -1.28 -13.58 -0.19
C SER A 200 -2.17 -14.35 0.79
N GLY A 201 -3.31 -14.84 0.31
CA GLY A 201 -4.31 -15.57 1.09
C GLY A 201 -5.23 -14.71 1.98
N GLU A 202 -5.05 -13.39 2.04
CA GLU A 202 -5.90 -12.54 2.90
C GLU A 202 -7.30 -12.31 2.31
N ILE A 203 -7.37 -12.12 0.99
CA ILE A 203 -8.60 -11.96 0.22
C ILE A 203 -8.66 -13.11 -0.80
N PRO A 204 -9.79 -13.82 -0.93
CA PRO A 204 -9.93 -14.89 -1.91
C PRO A 204 -9.96 -14.32 -3.33
N ASP A 205 -9.31 -15.01 -4.25
CA ASP A 205 -9.28 -14.66 -5.68
C ASP A 205 -10.69 -14.58 -6.28
N SER A 206 -11.67 -15.31 -5.71
CA SER A 206 -13.08 -15.25 -6.12
C SER A 206 -13.65 -13.83 -6.09
N LEU A 207 -13.19 -12.96 -5.19
CA LEU A 207 -13.62 -11.57 -5.14
C LEU A 207 -13.25 -10.80 -6.43
N PHE A 208 -12.08 -11.10 -7.00
CA PHE A 208 -11.63 -10.51 -8.26
C PHE A 208 -12.37 -11.15 -9.45
N HIS A 209 -12.60 -12.46 -9.40
CA HIS A 209 -13.35 -13.18 -10.44
C HIS A 209 -14.81 -12.73 -10.54
N GLU A 210 -15.48 -12.53 -9.40
CA GLU A 210 -16.84 -11.99 -9.32
C GLU A 210 -16.91 -10.55 -9.86
N ALA A 211 -15.82 -9.78 -9.75
CA ALA A 211 -15.69 -8.46 -10.37
C ALA A 211 -15.30 -8.49 -11.86
N GLY A 212 -15.21 -9.68 -12.47
CA GLY A 212 -14.95 -9.87 -13.90
C GLY A 212 -13.47 -9.88 -14.29
N TYR A 213 -12.57 -10.18 -13.35
CA TYR A 213 -11.14 -10.35 -13.60
C TYR A 213 -10.75 -11.84 -13.68
N GLN A 214 -9.69 -12.12 -14.42
CA GLN A 214 -9.03 -13.42 -14.47
C GLN A 214 -7.66 -13.31 -13.77
N SER A 215 -7.17 -14.41 -13.20
CA SER A 215 -5.80 -14.44 -12.68
C SER A 215 -4.83 -14.38 -13.86
N ALA A 216 -3.83 -13.51 -13.78
CA ALA A 216 -2.83 -13.38 -14.83
C ALA A 216 -1.93 -14.63 -14.86
N GLU A 217 -1.78 -15.22 -16.04
CA GLU A 217 -1.16 -16.55 -16.22
C GLU A 217 0.32 -16.60 -15.80
N PHE A 218 1.06 -15.51 -16.02
CA PHE A 218 2.50 -15.45 -15.78
C PHE A 218 2.89 -14.54 -14.60
N GLY A 219 1.93 -13.92 -13.91
CA GLY A 219 2.21 -13.01 -12.80
C GLY A 219 2.92 -13.71 -11.65
N ARG A 220 4.20 -13.37 -11.41
CA ARG A 220 4.89 -13.81 -10.18
C ARG A 220 4.44 -12.92 -9.03
N PRO A 221 3.92 -13.49 -7.93
CA PRO A 221 3.63 -12.72 -6.74
C PRO A 221 4.89 -11.99 -6.29
N TRP A 222 4.75 -10.71 -5.97
CA TRP A 222 5.86 -9.98 -5.37
C TRP A 222 6.17 -10.53 -3.99
N VAL A 223 7.46 -10.75 -3.76
CA VAL A 223 8.00 -11.24 -2.49
C VAL A 223 8.92 -10.18 -1.92
N SER A 224 8.69 -9.85 -0.65
CA SER A 224 9.56 -8.97 0.14
C SER A 224 9.65 -9.50 1.58
N ALA A 225 10.36 -8.80 2.45
CA ALA A 225 10.37 -9.04 3.87
C ALA A 225 10.44 -7.74 4.64
N ARG A 226 9.78 -7.70 5.80
CA ARG A 226 9.70 -6.51 6.64
C ARG A 226 10.02 -6.78 8.11
N LEU A 227 10.64 -5.81 8.77
CA LEU A 227 10.92 -5.82 10.19
C LEU A 227 9.86 -5.01 10.95
N ASP A 228 9.31 -5.59 12.03
CA ASP A 228 8.36 -4.89 12.91
C ASP A 228 9.10 -4.00 13.91
N LEU A 229 9.13 -2.70 13.64
CA LEU A 229 9.84 -1.71 14.45
C LEU A 229 9.13 -1.36 15.76
N SER A 230 7.90 -1.85 16.00
CA SER A 230 7.25 -1.68 17.30
C SER A 230 7.95 -2.45 18.42
N LYS A 231 8.71 -3.51 18.08
CA LYS A 231 9.46 -4.31 19.05
C LYS A 231 10.56 -3.49 19.71
N ALA A 232 10.90 -3.82 20.96
CA ALA A 232 12.01 -3.18 21.67
C ALA A 232 13.35 -3.38 20.93
N THR A 233 14.22 -2.37 20.95
CA THR A 233 15.51 -2.38 20.24
C THR A 233 16.39 -3.58 20.60
N GLY A 234 16.45 -3.93 21.89
CA GLY A 234 17.19 -5.13 22.33
C GLY A 234 16.62 -6.44 21.77
N THR A 235 15.31 -6.52 21.57
CA THR A 235 14.66 -7.68 20.93
C THR A 235 14.99 -7.76 19.44
N LEU A 236 14.96 -6.62 18.74
CA LEU A 236 15.39 -6.55 17.33
C LEU A 236 16.86 -6.98 17.20
N ARG A 237 17.74 -6.48 18.09
CA ARG A 237 19.17 -6.80 18.08
C ARG A 237 19.44 -8.28 18.30
N ARG A 238 18.75 -8.92 19.25
CA ARG A 238 18.90 -10.36 19.51
C ARG A 238 18.32 -11.24 18.41
N SER A 239 17.41 -10.70 17.59
CA SER A 239 16.81 -11.46 16.49
C SER A 239 17.68 -11.54 15.23
N LEU A 240 18.75 -10.73 15.14
CA LEU A 240 19.69 -10.74 14.03
C LEU A 240 20.35 -12.12 13.88
N ARG A 241 20.61 -12.55 12.64
CA ARG A 241 21.38 -13.78 12.41
C ARG A 241 22.82 -13.60 12.89
N ASN A 242 23.40 -14.65 13.49
CA ASN A 242 24.72 -14.59 14.14
C ASN A 242 25.83 -13.95 13.29
N ASN A 243 25.96 -14.37 12.03
CA ASN A 243 26.99 -13.82 11.12
C ASN A 243 26.76 -12.33 10.83
N TRP A 244 25.50 -11.92 10.71
CA TRP A 244 25.14 -10.52 10.46
C TRP A 244 25.36 -9.67 11.72
N ALA A 245 25.00 -10.19 12.90
CA ALA A 245 25.26 -9.55 14.19
C ALA A 245 26.76 -9.39 14.46
N ALA A 246 27.58 -10.38 14.11
CA ALA A 246 29.03 -10.32 14.22
C ALA A 246 29.65 -9.27 13.26
N ALA A 247 29.16 -9.20 12.02
CA ALA A 247 29.56 -8.19 11.05
C ALA A 247 29.21 -6.77 11.52
N LEU A 248 27.99 -6.59 12.03
CA LEU A 248 27.55 -5.31 12.60
C LEU A 248 28.40 -4.90 13.80
N LYS A 249 28.68 -5.83 14.74
CA LYS A 249 29.55 -5.55 15.90
C LYS A 249 30.93 -5.06 15.47
N LYS A 250 31.51 -5.65 14.41
CA LYS A 250 32.79 -5.20 13.85
C LYS A 250 32.69 -3.79 13.27
N ALA A 251 31.62 -3.50 12.52
CA ALA A 251 31.40 -2.18 11.92
C ALA A 251 31.22 -1.08 12.96
N GLU A 252 30.49 -1.35 14.05
CA GLU A 252 30.28 -0.41 15.15
C GLU A 252 31.58 0.01 15.85
N THR A 253 32.57 -0.89 15.91
CA THR A 253 33.88 -0.60 16.50
C THR A 253 34.94 -0.17 15.49
N ALA A 254 34.58 -0.07 14.19
CA ALA A 254 35.54 0.22 13.12
C ALA A 254 35.87 1.72 12.98
N GLY A 255 35.18 2.60 13.72
CA GLY A 255 35.33 4.04 13.57
C GLY A 255 34.64 4.62 12.32
N ILE A 256 33.59 3.94 11.85
CA ILE A 256 32.72 4.44 10.77
C ILE A 256 31.76 5.48 11.36
N THR A 257 31.63 6.63 10.71
CA THR A 257 30.62 7.64 11.04
C THR A 257 29.44 7.52 10.08
N ILE A 258 28.22 7.70 10.60
CA ILE A 258 26.99 7.68 9.79
C ILE A 258 26.39 9.08 9.82
N ALA A 259 26.12 9.64 8.64
CA ALA A 259 25.27 10.81 8.47
C ALA A 259 23.89 10.37 7.96
N CYS A 260 22.82 11.01 8.41
CA CYS A 260 21.48 10.71 7.92
C CYS A 260 20.58 11.94 7.88
N GLY A 261 19.74 12.02 6.86
CA GLY A 261 18.82 13.14 6.69
C GLY A 261 18.22 13.22 5.28
N PHE A 262 17.77 14.42 4.91
CA PHE A 262 17.06 14.70 3.67
C PHE A 262 17.80 15.72 2.79
N GLU A 263 19.02 16.06 3.18
CA GLU A 263 19.90 17.00 2.53
C GLU A 263 20.30 16.46 1.15
N GLU A 264 20.39 17.37 0.17
CA GLU A 264 20.66 16.99 -1.21
C GLU A 264 22.07 16.40 -1.35
N GLU A 265 23.03 16.85 -0.53
CA GLU A 265 24.39 16.35 -0.49
C GLU A 265 24.45 14.85 -0.13
N LEU A 266 23.66 14.42 0.86
CA LEU A 266 23.59 13.00 1.26
C LEU A 266 22.94 12.15 0.16
N PHE A 267 21.91 12.68 -0.48
CA PHE A 267 21.24 12.02 -1.60
C PHE A 267 22.17 11.87 -2.81
N ASP A 268 22.88 12.94 -3.17
CA ASP A 268 23.80 12.97 -4.30
C ASP A 268 24.97 11.99 -4.12
N GLU A 269 25.49 11.84 -2.90
CA GLU A 269 26.51 10.82 -2.61
C GLU A 269 26.03 9.40 -2.98
N ILE A 270 24.78 9.06 -2.61
CA ILE A 270 24.19 7.74 -2.91
C ILE A 270 23.93 7.59 -4.42
N ARG A 271 23.38 8.63 -5.05
CA ARG A 271 23.09 8.62 -6.50
C ARG A 271 24.38 8.45 -7.31
N ASN A 272 25.41 9.22 -6.98
CA ASN A 272 26.70 9.17 -7.67
C ASN A 272 27.40 7.83 -7.42
N GLY A 273 27.33 7.30 -6.19
CA GLY A 273 27.81 5.94 -5.88
C GLY A 273 27.09 4.86 -6.69
N LEU A 274 25.78 4.98 -6.89
CA LEU A 274 25.00 4.07 -7.73
C LEU A 274 25.42 4.14 -9.20
N GLU A 275 25.63 5.35 -9.72
CA GLU A 275 26.12 5.56 -11.08
C GLU A 275 27.49 4.90 -11.28
N GLU A 276 28.42 5.07 -10.34
CA GLU A 276 29.74 4.46 -10.41
C GLU A 276 29.66 2.93 -10.36
N MET A 277 28.87 2.36 -9.45
CA MET A 277 28.67 0.90 -9.39
C MET A 277 28.12 0.32 -10.71
N ARG A 278 27.24 1.06 -11.41
CA ARG A 278 26.66 0.61 -12.69
C ARG A 278 27.67 0.59 -13.84
N LYS A 279 28.71 1.44 -13.81
CA LYS A 279 29.80 1.41 -14.80
C LYS A 279 30.59 0.09 -14.71
N HIS A 280 30.79 -0.41 -13.49
CA HIS A 280 31.57 -1.63 -13.24
C HIS A 280 30.74 -2.91 -13.24
N ARG A 281 29.43 -2.79 -13.01
CA ARG A 281 28.51 -3.92 -12.93
C ARG A 281 27.15 -3.55 -13.48
N ALA A 282 26.84 -4.01 -14.69
CA ALA A 282 25.49 -3.96 -15.20
C ALA A 282 24.58 -4.86 -14.34
N PHE A 283 23.49 -4.29 -13.85
CA PHE A 283 22.38 -5.04 -13.29
C PHE A 283 21.09 -4.39 -13.77
N ASP A 284 20.10 -5.21 -14.05
CA ASP A 284 18.80 -4.72 -14.48
C ASP A 284 18.00 -4.27 -13.26
N SER A 285 17.61 -2.99 -13.25
CA SER A 285 16.85 -2.38 -12.17
C SER A 285 16.13 -1.15 -12.69
N THR A 286 14.85 -1.05 -12.34
CA THR A 286 14.01 0.12 -12.61
C THR A 286 14.39 1.32 -11.76
N VAL A 287 15.12 1.11 -10.64
CA VAL A 287 15.68 2.18 -9.81
C VAL A 287 17.08 2.52 -10.33
N THR A 288 17.12 3.50 -11.23
CA THR A 288 18.35 4.03 -11.86
C THR A 288 18.75 5.37 -11.23
N PRO A 289 19.99 5.87 -11.43
CA PRO A 289 20.35 7.23 -11.02
C PRO A 289 19.40 8.30 -11.58
N ALA A 290 18.97 8.15 -12.84
CA ALA A 290 17.99 9.05 -13.46
C ALA A 290 16.61 8.95 -12.80
N PHE A 291 16.16 7.75 -12.43
CA PHE A 291 14.93 7.55 -11.69
C PHE A 291 15.00 8.22 -10.32
N LEU A 292 16.10 8.04 -9.58
CA LEU A 292 16.30 8.66 -8.27
C LEU A 292 16.31 10.19 -8.37
N ALA A 293 17.01 10.76 -9.36
CA ALA A 293 17.00 12.21 -9.59
C ALA A 293 15.60 12.73 -9.91
N ALA A 294 14.86 12.02 -10.77
CA ALA A 294 13.48 12.39 -11.10
C ALA A 294 12.54 12.28 -9.88
N PHE A 295 12.72 11.25 -9.05
CA PHE A 295 11.97 11.08 -7.80
C PHE A 295 12.26 12.24 -6.86
N GLN A 296 13.54 12.49 -6.56
CA GLN A 296 13.99 13.52 -5.64
C GLN A 296 13.55 14.91 -6.10
N ALA A 297 13.58 15.21 -7.40
CA ALA A 297 13.12 16.48 -7.96
C ALA A 297 11.60 16.66 -7.91
N SER A 298 10.83 15.57 -7.92
CA SER A 298 9.36 15.61 -7.81
C SER A 298 8.87 15.65 -6.37
N ALA A 299 9.70 15.28 -5.40
CA ALA A 299 9.31 15.15 -4.00
C ALA A 299 9.27 16.50 -3.27
N ASP A 300 8.20 16.73 -2.50
CA ASP A 300 8.21 17.75 -1.46
C ASP A 300 9.10 17.32 -0.28
N GLN A 301 9.34 18.22 0.69
CA GLN A 301 10.22 17.95 1.83
C GLN A 301 9.82 16.70 2.64
N ARG A 302 8.53 16.36 2.71
CA ARG A 302 8.05 15.18 3.44
C ARG A 302 8.34 13.89 2.68
N HIS A 303 8.36 13.95 1.35
CA HIS A 303 8.49 12.79 0.47
C HIS A 303 9.91 12.59 -0.09
N LYS A 304 10.85 13.50 0.18
CA LYS A 304 12.28 13.34 -0.15
C LYS A 304 12.81 11.99 0.36
N LEU A 305 13.71 11.37 -0.40
CA LEU A 305 14.32 10.12 0.03
C LEU A 305 15.15 10.36 1.29
N TRP A 306 15.03 9.46 2.25
CA TRP A 306 15.83 9.52 3.46
C TRP A 306 17.17 8.86 3.20
N SER A 307 18.22 9.66 3.23
CA SER A 307 19.56 9.26 2.85
C SER A 307 20.39 8.98 4.09
N LEU A 308 21.11 7.86 4.09
CA LEU A 308 22.13 7.53 5.08
C LEU A 308 23.45 7.27 4.36
N THR A 309 24.51 7.96 4.75
CA THR A 309 25.86 7.77 4.20
C THR A 309 26.82 7.37 5.30
N ALA A 310 27.86 6.62 4.92
CA ALA A 310 28.88 6.11 5.82
C ALA A 310 30.25 6.64 5.41
N GLU A 311 31.02 7.12 6.37
CA GLU A 311 32.37 7.61 6.15
C GLU A 311 33.37 6.91 7.08
N TYR A 312 34.59 6.70 6.59
CA TYR A 312 35.71 6.23 7.41
C TYR A 312 36.97 7.01 7.05
N LYS A 313 37.56 7.67 8.04
CA LYS A 313 38.79 8.49 7.88
C LYS A 313 38.70 9.52 6.75
N GLY A 314 37.59 10.26 6.68
CA GLY A 314 37.38 11.29 5.65
C GLY A 314 37.06 10.73 4.25
N ARG A 315 36.78 9.43 4.12
CA ARG A 315 36.44 8.79 2.84
C ARG A 315 35.07 8.15 2.91
N SER A 316 34.25 8.44 1.90
CA SER A 316 32.95 7.79 1.72
C SER A 316 33.10 6.27 1.56
N LEU A 317 32.28 5.53 2.29
CA LEU A 317 32.04 4.09 2.14
C LEU A 317 30.77 3.82 1.32
N GLY A 318 30.05 4.88 0.93
CA GLY A 318 28.77 4.85 0.27
C GLY A 318 27.58 4.98 1.23
N GLY A 319 26.38 4.68 0.74
CA GLY A 319 25.14 4.93 1.47
C GLY A 319 23.93 4.14 0.99
N ILE A 320 22.80 4.40 1.65
CA ILE A 320 21.49 3.82 1.35
C ILE A 320 20.43 4.92 1.32
N ALA A 321 19.46 4.81 0.40
CA ALA A 321 18.31 5.70 0.35
C ALA A 321 17.02 4.91 0.62
N MET A 322 16.17 5.50 1.46
CA MET A 322 14.93 4.90 1.92
C MET A 322 13.74 5.73 1.49
N ALA A 323 12.71 5.09 0.94
CA ALA A 323 11.41 5.73 0.71
C ALA A 323 10.56 5.67 1.98
N ARG A 324 9.69 6.66 2.18
CA ARG A 324 8.83 6.78 3.36
C ARG A 324 7.41 7.09 2.94
N TYR A 325 6.45 6.32 3.45
CA TYR A 325 5.03 6.52 3.17
C TYR A 325 4.19 5.79 4.23
N GLY A 326 3.07 6.38 4.64
CA GLY A 326 2.22 5.85 5.70
C GLY A 326 3.03 5.47 6.95
N SER A 327 2.97 4.18 7.34
CA SER A 327 3.72 3.64 8.48
C SER A 327 4.98 2.86 8.10
N VAL A 328 5.43 2.97 6.85
CA VAL A 328 6.52 2.16 6.27
C VAL A 328 7.71 3.04 5.89
N CYS A 329 8.90 2.52 6.17
CA CYS A 329 10.15 2.95 5.57
C CYS A 329 10.68 1.81 4.71
N GLU A 330 10.78 2.00 3.39
CA GLU A 330 11.16 0.97 2.43
C GLU A 330 12.59 1.19 1.93
N TYR A 331 13.41 0.14 1.98
CA TYR A 331 14.77 0.11 1.46
C TYR A 331 14.75 0.14 -0.07
N LEU A 332 14.99 1.32 -0.64
CA LEU A 332 14.88 1.53 -2.08
C LEU A 332 16.16 1.16 -2.80
N VAL A 333 17.30 1.68 -2.32
CA VAL A 333 18.59 1.47 -2.99
C VAL A 333 19.76 1.57 -2.01
N ALA A 334 20.86 0.92 -2.37
CA ALA A 334 22.14 1.10 -1.72
C ALA A 334 23.26 1.19 -2.74
N ALA A 335 24.25 2.01 -2.42
CA ALA A 335 25.51 2.11 -3.11
C ALA A 335 26.64 2.07 -2.10
N VAL A 336 27.21 0.89 -1.86
CA VAL A 336 28.31 0.67 -0.92
C VAL A 336 29.53 0.21 -1.71
N ASN A 337 30.63 0.94 -1.59
CA ASN A 337 31.86 0.64 -2.31
C ASN A 337 32.61 -0.56 -1.68
N ASP A 338 33.71 -0.99 -2.29
CA ASP A 338 34.41 -2.21 -1.86
C ASP A 338 35.07 -2.06 -0.48
N GLU A 339 35.54 -0.87 -0.13
CA GLU A 339 36.01 -0.59 1.23
C GLU A 339 34.87 -0.67 2.25
N GLY A 340 33.70 -0.12 1.92
CA GLY A 340 32.49 -0.21 2.71
C GLY A 340 32.04 -1.66 2.91
N LYS A 341 32.10 -2.51 1.88
CA LYS A 341 31.80 -3.94 2.01
C LYS A 341 32.80 -4.62 2.95
N ARG A 342 34.10 -4.35 2.80
CA ARG A 342 35.17 -4.91 3.65
C ARG A 342 34.99 -4.52 5.13
N LEU A 343 34.52 -3.30 5.39
CA LEU A 343 34.27 -2.79 6.74
C LEU A 343 32.85 -3.08 7.26
N ASN A 344 32.01 -3.77 6.50
CA ASN A 344 30.60 -4.06 6.84
C ASN A 344 29.73 -2.79 7.03
N ALA A 345 30.03 -1.72 6.29
CA ALA A 345 29.30 -0.45 6.34
C ALA A 345 27.82 -0.63 5.98
N GLY A 346 27.49 -1.54 5.05
CA GLY A 346 26.09 -1.82 4.69
C GLY A 346 25.26 -2.32 5.87
N GLN A 347 25.83 -3.16 6.74
CA GLN A 347 25.16 -3.65 7.95
C GLN A 347 24.92 -2.50 8.93
N LEU A 348 25.93 -1.64 9.12
CA LEU A 348 25.82 -0.47 9.99
C LEU A 348 24.78 0.53 9.48
N LEU A 349 24.79 0.84 8.19
CA LEU A 349 23.82 1.72 7.52
C LEU A 349 22.40 1.21 7.71
N LEU A 350 22.14 -0.07 7.37
CA LEU A 350 20.78 -0.62 7.44
C LEU A 350 20.29 -0.82 8.88
N TRP A 351 21.19 -1.17 9.82
CA TRP A 351 20.86 -1.17 11.25
C TRP A 351 20.52 0.23 11.75
N SER A 352 21.33 1.23 11.38
CA SER A 352 21.11 2.62 11.77
C SER A 352 19.79 3.15 11.21
N ALA A 353 19.44 2.79 9.97
CA ALA A 353 18.14 3.10 9.38
C ALA A 353 16.99 2.47 10.17
N ALA A 354 17.12 1.21 10.60
CA ALA A 354 16.10 0.54 11.41
C ALA A 354 15.85 1.26 12.75
N LEU A 355 16.93 1.65 13.45
CA LEU A 355 16.83 2.36 14.73
C LEU A 355 16.23 3.76 14.57
N ASN A 356 16.74 4.52 13.61
CA ASN A 356 16.28 5.87 13.36
C ASN A 356 14.83 5.92 12.83
N ALA A 357 14.42 4.93 12.02
CA ALA A 357 13.02 4.80 11.58
C ALA A 357 12.09 4.49 12.77
N LYS A 358 12.54 3.63 13.70
CA LYS A 358 11.81 3.34 14.94
C LYS A 358 11.64 4.59 15.79
N GLU A 359 12.71 5.37 15.99
CA GLU A 359 12.68 6.63 16.76
C GLU A 359 11.75 7.67 16.13
N ARG A 360 11.66 7.69 14.79
CA ARG A 360 10.73 8.53 14.02
C ARG A 360 9.28 8.00 14.01
N GLY A 361 9.00 6.88 14.68
CA GLY A 361 7.64 6.34 14.83
C GLY A 361 7.14 5.46 13.68
N TYR A 362 8.00 5.08 12.73
CA TYR A 362 7.61 4.13 11.68
C TYR A 362 7.32 2.75 12.28
N ARG A 363 6.30 2.06 11.76
CA ARG A 363 5.92 0.72 12.20
C ARG A 363 6.75 -0.36 11.52
N TRP A 364 7.07 -0.17 10.25
CA TRP A 364 7.70 -1.19 9.41
C TRP A 364 8.97 -0.65 8.74
N LEU A 365 10.03 -1.45 8.77
CA LEU A 365 11.12 -1.35 7.81
C LEU A 365 10.93 -2.43 6.75
N ASP A 366 10.54 -2.06 5.55
CA ASP A 366 10.43 -2.97 4.41
C ASP A 366 11.77 -3.06 3.70
N LEU A 367 12.25 -4.28 3.42
CA LEU A 367 13.54 -4.46 2.77
C LEU A 367 13.45 -4.44 1.24
N GLY A 368 12.26 -4.24 0.67
CA GLY A 368 12.02 -4.31 -0.77
C GLY A 368 12.23 -5.71 -1.33
N GLY A 369 12.20 -5.85 -2.65
CA GLY A 369 12.21 -7.15 -3.35
C GLY A 369 13.21 -8.17 -2.80
N MET A 370 12.70 -9.37 -2.50
CA MET A 370 13.42 -10.53 -2.01
C MET A 370 12.99 -11.83 -2.72
N ASP A 371 12.64 -11.75 -4.01
CA ASP A 371 12.37 -12.96 -4.83
C ASP A 371 13.66 -13.81 -4.92
N PRO A 372 13.66 -15.07 -4.44
CA PRO A 372 14.81 -15.98 -4.54
C PRO A 372 15.31 -16.22 -5.97
N ASN A 373 14.45 -16.05 -6.97
CA ASN A 373 14.78 -16.29 -8.38
C ASN A 373 15.26 -15.03 -9.10
N GLY A 374 14.80 -13.85 -8.68
CA GLY A 374 15.13 -12.57 -9.32
C GLY A 374 16.20 -11.76 -8.59
N THR A 375 16.40 -12.00 -7.29
CA THR A 375 17.31 -11.21 -6.46
C THR A 375 18.68 -11.88 -6.34
N PRO A 376 19.80 -11.16 -6.58
CA PRO A 376 21.14 -11.72 -6.39
C PRO A 376 21.33 -12.34 -5.00
N LYS A 377 21.90 -13.56 -4.94
CA LYS A 377 22.07 -14.32 -3.68
C LYS A 377 22.72 -13.50 -2.56
N GLY A 378 23.75 -12.71 -2.87
CA GLY A 378 24.41 -11.85 -1.89
C GLY A 378 23.48 -10.81 -1.24
N ILE A 379 22.57 -10.22 -2.03
CA ILE A 379 21.58 -9.25 -1.53
C ILE A 379 20.54 -9.96 -0.67
N LEU A 380 20.07 -11.15 -1.07
CA LEU A 380 19.15 -11.97 -0.27
C LEU A 380 19.76 -12.32 1.08
N TYR A 381 21.01 -12.81 1.11
CA TYR A 381 21.69 -13.16 2.36
C TYR A 381 21.90 -11.94 3.25
N PHE A 382 22.27 -10.80 2.68
CA PHE A 382 22.43 -9.54 3.41
C PHE A 382 21.12 -9.11 4.07
N LYS A 383 20.03 -8.99 3.31
CA LYS A 383 18.70 -8.60 3.83
C LYS A 383 18.15 -9.59 4.84
N ALA A 384 18.31 -10.90 4.58
CA ALA A 384 17.86 -11.95 5.49
C ALA A 384 18.59 -11.96 6.84
N GLY A 385 19.78 -11.34 6.93
CA GLY A 385 20.54 -11.20 8.17
C GLY A 385 19.84 -10.38 9.27
N LEU A 386 18.96 -9.45 8.89
CA LEU A 386 18.07 -8.72 9.81
C LEU A 386 16.94 -9.56 10.38
N ASN A 387 16.82 -10.81 9.92
CA ASN A 387 15.73 -11.72 10.27
C ASN A 387 14.32 -11.09 10.10
N PRO A 388 14.03 -10.47 8.93
CA PRO A 388 12.74 -9.87 8.66
C PRO A 388 11.66 -10.96 8.50
N LYS A 389 10.39 -10.59 8.69
CA LYS A 389 9.26 -11.47 8.38
C LYS A 389 8.99 -11.44 6.87
N PRO A 390 9.13 -12.56 6.14
CA PRO A 390 8.81 -12.60 4.72
C PRO A 390 7.30 -12.43 4.51
N TYR A 391 6.94 -11.83 3.39
CA TYR A 391 5.56 -11.77 2.92
C TYR A 391 5.53 -11.76 1.39
N SER A 392 4.41 -12.19 0.84
CA SER A 392 4.10 -12.03 -0.58
C SER A 392 2.76 -11.35 -0.73
N TYR A 393 2.57 -10.66 -1.87
CA TYR A 393 1.26 -10.15 -2.23
C TYR A 393 0.42 -11.19 -2.98
N ALA A 394 -0.86 -10.91 -3.14
CA ALA A 394 -1.78 -11.67 -3.97
C ALA A 394 -1.29 -11.72 -5.43
N ALA A 395 -1.90 -12.61 -6.21
CA ALA A 395 -1.65 -12.72 -7.63
C ALA A 395 -2.00 -11.41 -8.36
N ASP A 396 -1.50 -11.31 -9.59
CA ASP A 396 -1.93 -10.27 -10.51
C ASP A 396 -3.25 -10.70 -11.16
N PHE A 397 -4.15 -9.73 -11.37
CA PHE A 397 -5.45 -9.95 -11.99
C PHE A 397 -5.58 -9.09 -13.24
N GLU A 398 -6.23 -9.61 -14.27
CA GLU A 398 -6.42 -8.94 -15.54
C GLU A 398 -7.86 -8.98 -16.03
N ALA A 399 -8.27 -7.95 -16.74
CA ALA A 399 -9.57 -7.84 -17.37
C ALA A 399 -9.44 -7.18 -18.75
N TYR A 400 -10.11 -7.74 -19.75
CA TYR A 400 -10.12 -7.22 -21.11
C TYR A 400 -11.34 -7.76 -21.87
N LEU A 401 -11.77 -7.04 -22.91
CA LEU A 401 -12.80 -7.55 -23.82
C LEU A 401 -12.20 -8.63 -24.75
N PRO A 402 -12.93 -9.71 -25.07
CA PRO A 402 -12.47 -10.69 -26.04
C PRO A 402 -12.11 -10.05 -27.39
N GLY A 403 -11.01 -10.47 -27.99
CA GLY A 403 -10.58 -9.97 -29.30
C GLY A 403 -9.09 -10.16 -29.55
N PHE A 404 -8.71 -10.17 -30.82
CA PHE A 404 -7.30 -10.39 -31.23
C PHE A 404 -6.38 -9.27 -30.74
N ILE A 405 -6.83 -8.01 -30.80
CA ILE A 405 -6.04 -6.84 -30.37
C ILE A 405 -5.68 -6.93 -28.89
N ASN A 406 -6.66 -7.21 -28.02
CA ASN A 406 -6.41 -7.34 -26.58
C ASN A 406 -5.54 -8.55 -26.23
N LYS A 407 -5.65 -9.67 -26.96
CA LYS A 407 -4.72 -10.80 -26.82
C LYS A 407 -3.28 -10.40 -27.18
N ALA A 408 -3.10 -9.66 -28.26
CA ALA A 408 -1.78 -9.18 -28.68
C ALA A 408 -1.20 -8.15 -27.66
N ILE A 409 -2.04 -7.26 -27.12
CA ILE A 409 -1.65 -6.33 -26.05
C ILE A 409 -1.25 -7.09 -24.79
N ARG A 410 -2.06 -8.05 -24.34
CA ARG A 410 -1.76 -8.91 -23.20
C ARG A 410 -0.39 -9.58 -23.36
N TRP A 411 -0.13 -10.19 -24.51
CA TRP A 411 1.15 -10.83 -24.80
C TRP A 411 2.34 -9.85 -24.76
N LYS A 412 2.17 -8.63 -25.28
CA LYS A 412 3.20 -7.58 -25.19
C LYS A 412 3.43 -7.12 -23.75
N VAL A 413 2.36 -6.92 -22.97
CA VAL A 413 2.44 -6.53 -21.56
C VAL A 413 3.15 -7.60 -20.74
N GLU A 414 2.83 -8.88 -20.97
CA GLU A 414 3.52 -10.00 -20.36
C GLU A 414 5.02 -9.93 -20.66
N ARG A 415 5.42 -9.80 -21.94
CA ARG A 415 6.86 -9.71 -22.29
C ARG A 415 7.55 -8.52 -21.65
N ALA A 416 6.91 -7.36 -21.60
CA ALA A 416 7.47 -6.14 -21.00
C ALA A 416 7.62 -6.21 -19.47
N LEU A 417 6.94 -7.13 -18.80
CA LEU A 417 7.10 -7.38 -17.36
C LEU A 417 8.17 -8.44 -17.05
N PHE A 418 8.59 -9.24 -18.05
CA PHE A 418 9.67 -10.24 -17.94
C PHE A 418 10.99 -9.82 -18.61
N SER A 419 11.00 -8.70 -19.33
CA SER A 419 12.18 -7.98 -19.77
C SER A 419 12.51 -6.89 -18.78
#